data_AF-X1BAH7-F1
#
_entry.id   AF-X1BAH7-F1
#
_cell.length_a   1.000
_cell.length_b   1.000
_cell.length_c   1.000
_cell.angle_alpha   90.00
_cell.angle_beta   90.00
_cell.angle_gamma   90.00
#
_symmetry.space_group_name_H-M   'P 1'
#
loop_
_entity.id
_entity.type
_entity.pdbx_description
1 polymer ?
#
loop_
_entity_poly.entity_id
_entity_poly.type
_entity_poly.pdbx_seq_one_letter_code
_entity_poly.pdbx_strand_id
1 'polypeptide(L)'
;YVLTNITSDEEIPKIDEIELDKLKFPDKWILSRLNSLIREVQSCMDNYDYLRMTREIKSFFWSEFCDWYIEMSKIFLYDESYSDKHIQKAILLHVLETFYKLLHPVMPFITEKREYHNPFL
;
A
#
# COMPACT_ATOMS: atom_id res chain seq x y z
N TYR A 1 12.95 2.16 -5.01
CA TYR A 1 12.24 3.46 -5.10
C TYR A 1 11.51 3.79 -3.80
N VAL A 2 10.45 3.06 -3.44
CA VAL A 2 9.72 3.30 -2.16
C VAL A 2 10.64 3.05 -0.96
N LEU A 3 11.30 1.89 -0.89
CA LEU A 3 12.27 1.55 0.18
C LEU A 3 13.53 2.43 0.21
N THR A 4 13.84 3.13 -0.88
CA THR A 4 15.03 4.00 -0.98
C THR A 4 14.73 5.41 -0.45
N ASN A 5 13.45 5.83 -0.49
CA ASN A 5 12.98 7.10 0.07
C ASN A 5 12.50 6.97 1.52
N ILE A 6 12.37 5.74 2.03
CA ILE A 6 12.11 5.44 3.43
C ILE A 6 13.47 5.14 4.08
N THR A 7 14.14 6.17 4.57
CA THR A 7 15.29 6.00 5.46
C THR A 7 14.81 5.32 6.75
N SER A 8 15.56 4.33 7.22
CA SER A 8 15.22 3.37 8.29
C SER A 8 14.92 3.95 9.69
N ASP A 9 14.73 5.26 9.83
CA ASP A 9 14.63 5.99 11.11
C ASP A 9 13.51 7.04 11.16
N GLU A 10 12.62 7.11 10.17
CA GLU A 10 11.42 7.97 10.28
C GLU A 10 10.29 7.18 10.94
N GLU A 11 9.78 7.65 12.09
CA GLU A 11 8.52 7.18 12.68
C GLU A 11 7.37 7.47 11.70
N ILE A 12 7.08 6.50 10.84
CA ILE A 12 5.95 6.60 9.91
C ILE A 12 4.67 6.37 10.72
N PRO A 13 3.77 7.36 10.80
CA PRO A 13 2.51 7.20 11.52
C PRO A 13 1.68 6.10 10.87
N LYS A 14 0.98 5.32 11.68
CA LYS A 14 0.03 4.33 11.16
C LYS A 14 -1.09 5.08 10.42
N ILE A 15 -1.66 4.45 9.39
CA ILE A 15 -2.76 5.06 8.62
C ILE A 15 -3.92 5.50 9.53
N ASP A 16 -4.16 4.78 10.63
CA ASP A 16 -5.22 5.05 11.61
C ASP A 16 -4.98 6.33 12.45
N GLU A 17 -3.75 6.85 12.46
CA GLU A 17 -3.35 8.06 13.18
C GLU A 17 -3.32 9.30 12.27
N ILE A 18 -3.57 9.12 10.96
CA ILE A 18 -3.55 10.21 9.97
C ILE A 18 -4.93 10.84 9.86
N GLU A 19 -5.01 12.14 10.13
CA GLU A 19 -6.22 12.92 9.92
C GLU A 19 -6.62 12.94 8.44
N LEU A 20 -7.86 12.55 8.14
CA LEU A 20 -8.41 12.47 6.77
C LEU A 20 -8.36 13.82 6.02
N ASP A 21 -8.30 14.93 6.74
CA ASP A 21 -8.22 16.28 6.17
C ASP A 21 -6.83 16.62 5.62
N LYS A 22 -5.79 15.92 6.09
CA LYS A 22 -4.42 16.06 5.57
C LYS A 22 -4.18 15.24 4.30
N LEU A 23 -5.03 14.24 4.03
CA LEU A 23 -4.94 13.42 2.82
C LEU A 23 -5.28 14.23 1.57
N LYS A 24 -4.41 14.15 0.55
CA LYS A 24 -4.69 14.77 -0.75
C LYS A 24 -5.63 13.89 -1.57
N PHE A 25 -6.13 14.44 -2.66
CA PHE A 25 -7.01 13.72 -3.57
C PHE A 25 -6.42 12.39 -4.08
N PRO A 26 -5.14 12.33 -4.54
CA PRO A 26 -4.52 11.07 -4.96
C PRO A 26 -4.48 10.02 -3.85
N ASP A 27 -4.27 10.44 -2.61
CA ASP A 27 -4.19 9.56 -1.44
C ASP A 27 -5.55 8.94 -1.12
N LYS A 28 -6.60 9.77 -1.09
CA LYS A 28 -7.98 9.31 -0.89
C LYS A 28 -8.41 8.35 -2.00
N TRP A 29 -8.00 8.64 -3.24
CA TRP A 29 -8.27 7.79 -4.39
C TRP A 29 -7.62 6.41 -4.25
N ILE A 30 -6.31 6.32 -4.01
CA ILE A 30 -5.63 5.01 -3.92
C ILE A 30 -6.14 4.18 -2.75
N LEU A 31 -6.45 4.81 -1.60
CA LEU A 31 -7.03 4.13 -0.44
C LEU A 31 -8.43 3.59 -0.72
N SER A 32 -9.26 4.34 -1.47
CA SER A 32 -10.58 3.86 -1.90
C SER A 32 -10.46 2.67 -2.86
N ARG A 33 -9.49 2.71 -3.77
CA ARG A 33 -9.21 1.62 -4.71
C ARG A 33 -8.70 0.38 -3.99
N LEU A 34 -7.78 0.54 -3.04
CA LEU A 34 -7.27 -0.55 -2.19
C LEU A 34 -8.41 -1.22 -1.41
N ASN A 35 -9.30 -0.44 -0.79
CA ASN A 35 -10.47 -0.99 -0.09
C ASN A 35 -11.42 -1.75 -1.03
N SER A 36 -11.55 -1.32 -2.28
CA SER A 36 -12.34 -2.03 -3.28
C SER A 36 -11.69 -3.36 -3.68
N LEU A 37 -10.36 -3.36 -3.86
CA LEU A 37 -9.58 -4.57 -4.13
C LEU A 37 -9.71 -5.59 -2.98
N ILE A 38 -9.61 -5.15 -1.73
CA ILE A 38 -9.75 -6.05 -0.56
C ILE A 38 -11.09 -6.78 -0.59
N ARG A 39 -12.19 -6.08 -0.84
CA ARG A 39 -13.53 -6.68 -0.95
C ARG A 39 -13.62 -7.67 -2.12
N GLU A 40 -13.05 -7.32 -3.26
CA GLU A 40 -13.04 -8.19 -4.45
C GLU A 40 -12.23 -9.46 -4.19
N VAL A 41 -11.05 -9.33 -3.59
CA VAL A 41 -10.19 -10.46 -3.19
C VAL A 41 -10.90 -11.35 -2.19
N GLN A 42 -11.56 -10.78 -1.18
CA GLN A 42 -12.33 -11.54 -0.20
C GLN A 42 -13.47 -12.32 -0.87
N SER A 43 -14.23 -11.67 -1.76
CA SER A 43 -15.26 -12.35 -2.56
C SER A 43 -14.68 -13.47 -3.44
N CYS A 44 -13.50 -13.27 -4.05
CA CYS A 44 -12.86 -14.31 -4.85
C CYS A 44 -12.41 -15.49 -3.98
N MET A 45 -11.90 -15.23 -2.78
CA MET A 45 -11.52 -16.26 -1.81
C MET A 45 -12.72 -17.09 -1.36
N ASP A 46 -13.84 -16.45 -1.05
CA ASP A 46 -15.09 -17.11 -0.63
C ASP A 46 -15.65 -18.03 -1.74
N ASN A 47 -15.40 -17.67 -3.02
CA ASN A 47 -15.82 -18.43 -4.19
C ASN A 47 -14.74 -19.36 -4.76
N TYR A 48 -13.57 -19.48 -4.10
CA TYR A 48 -12.41 -20.26 -4.57
C TYR A 48 -11.88 -19.86 -5.97
N ASP A 49 -12.12 -18.62 -6.41
CA ASP A 49 -11.67 -18.10 -7.71
C ASP A 49 -10.29 -17.40 -7.61
N TYR A 50 -9.25 -18.21 -7.40
CA TYR A 50 -7.88 -17.71 -7.27
C TYR A 50 -7.32 -17.10 -8.56
N LEU A 51 -7.85 -17.50 -9.72
CA LEU A 51 -7.43 -16.96 -11.01
C LEU A 51 -7.86 -15.50 -11.14
N ARG A 52 -9.14 -15.21 -10.85
CA ARG A 52 -9.66 -13.84 -10.83
C ARG A 52 -8.96 -13.02 -9.76
N MET A 53 -8.82 -13.54 -8.55
CA MET A 53 -8.11 -12.87 -7.46
C MET A 53 -6.71 -12.39 -7.88
N THR A 54 -5.91 -13.28 -8.46
CA THR A 54 -4.53 -12.95 -8.88
C THR A 54 -4.52 -11.90 -10.01
N ARG A 55 -5.49 -11.94 -10.92
CA ARG A 55 -5.63 -10.94 -12.00
C ARG A 55 -5.97 -9.56 -11.44
N GLU A 56 -6.92 -9.48 -10.51
CA GLU A 56 -7.33 -8.22 -9.89
C GLU A 56 -6.18 -7.61 -9.08
N ILE A 57 -5.49 -8.41 -8.25
CA ILE A 57 -4.32 -7.97 -7.48
C ILE A 57 -3.22 -7.44 -8.42
N LYS A 58 -2.93 -8.16 -9.50
CA LYS A 58 -1.93 -7.74 -10.49
C LYS A 58 -2.37 -6.45 -11.19
N SER A 59 -3.62 -6.37 -11.64
CA SER A 59 -4.17 -5.21 -12.33
C SER A 59 -4.05 -3.95 -11.47
N PHE A 60 -4.48 -4.02 -10.20
CA PHE A 60 -4.35 -2.90 -9.27
C PHE A 60 -2.89 -2.49 -9.07
N PHE A 61 -1.99 -3.44 -8.81
CA PHE A 61 -0.58 -3.13 -8.52
C PHE A 61 0.13 -2.45 -9.68
N TRP A 62 -0.03 -2.97 -10.90
CA TRP A 62 0.63 -2.40 -12.06
C TRP A 62 -0.08 -1.13 -12.54
N SER A 63 -1.37 -1.23 -12.83
CA SER A 63 -2.08 -0.19 -13.56
C SER A 63 -2.61 0.94 -12.69
N GLU A 64 -2.74 0.78 -11.37
CA GLU A 64 -3.24 1.84 -10.48
C GLU A 64 -2.15 2.34 -9.54
N PHE A 65 -1.43 1.42 -8.90
CA PHE A 65 -0.39 1.78 -7.94
C PHE A 65 0.90 2.24 -8.64
N CYS A 66 1.50 1.43 -9.51
CA CYS A 66 2.76 1.77 -10.16
C CYS A 66 2.60 2.88 -11.21
N ASP A 67 1.65 2.75 -12.12
CA ASP A 67 1.51 3.70 -13.24
C ASP A 67 0.98 5.08 -12.80
N TRP A 68 0.04 5.14 -11.85
CA TRP A 68 -0.56 6.40 -11.42
C TRP A 68 -0.06 6.87 -10.07
N TYR A 69 -0.24 6.06 -9.00
CA TYR A 69 0.00 6.56 -7.65
C TYR A 69 1.48 6.84 -7.38
N ILE A 70 2.39 5.95 -7.81
CA ILE A 70 3.83 6.19 -7.67
C ILE A 70 4.22 7.46 -8.44
N GLU A 71 3.80 7.63 -9.68
CA GLU A 71 4.13 8.82 -10.48
C GLU A 71 3.59 10.10 -9.86
N MET A 72 2.34 10.10 -9.36
CA MET A 72 1.79 11.24 -8.62
C MET A 72 2.57 11.52 -7.33
N SER A 73 2.96 10.47 -6.59
CA SER A 73 3.72 10.61 -5.34
C SER A 73 5.07 11.29 -5.56
N LYS A 74 5.71 11.12 -6.73
CA LYS A 74 6.97 11.78 -7.05
C LYS A 74 6.85 13.30 -6.99
N ILE A 75 5.73 13.85 -7.47
CA ILE A 75 5.47 15.28 -7.50
C ILE A 75 5.56 15.85 -6.08
N PHE A 76 4.92 15.18 -5.11
CA PHE A 76 4.90 15.61 -3.71
C PHE A 76 6.22 15.33 -2.97
N LEU A 77 6.92 14.24 -3.30
CA LEU A 77 8.18 13.88 -2.66
C LEU A 77 9.33 14.81 -3.06
N TYR A 78 9.37 15.24 -4.33
CA TYR A 78 10.40 16.15 -4.84
C TYR A 78 10.13 17.64 -4.60
N ASP A 79 8.91 18.00 -4.16
CA ASP A 79 8.59 19.37 -3.79
C ASP A 79 9.21 19.74 -2.43
N GLU A 80 10.22 20.61 -2.40
CA GLU A 80 10.91 21.03 -1.16
C GLU A 80 9.99 21.81 -0.20
N SER A 81 8.92 22.44 -0.70
CA SER A 81 7.98 23.20 0.12
C SER A 81 6.94 22.33 0.82
N TYR A 82 6.86 21.04 0.46
CA TYR A 82 5.87 20.14 0.99
C TYR A 82 6.28 19.60 2.37
N SER A 83 5.62 20.08 3.43
CA SER A 83 5.86 19.65 4.82
C SER A 83 5.36 18.23 5.10
N ASP A 84 4.36 17.78 4.36
CA ASP A 84 3.59 16.57 4.70
C ASP A 84 4.10 15.32 3.98
N LYS A 85 5.38 15.30 3.56
CA LYS A 85 6.01 14.16 2.87
C LYS A 85 5.90 12.86 3.66
N HIS A 86 5.90 12.96 4.99
CA HIS A 86 5.75 11.81 5.89
C HIS A 86 4.39 11.11 5.72
N ILE A 87 3.32 11.87 5.43
CA ILE A 87 1.98 11.32 5.16
C ILE A 87 1.98 10.54 3.84
N GLN A 88 2.52 11.12 2.77
CA GLN A 88 2.68 10.43 1.49
C GLN A 88 3.49 9.14 1.61
N LYS A 89 4.60 9.17 2.37
CA LYS A 89 5.40 7.98 2.65
C LYS A 89 4.59 6.92 3.41
N ALA A 90 3.80 7.33 4.42
CA ALA A 90 2.94 6.43 5.18
C ALA A 90 1.92 5.71 4.31
N ILE A 91 1.26 6.42 3.41
CA ILE A 91 0.26 5.83 2.50
C ILE A 91 0.92 4.87 1.51
N LEU A 92 2.06 5.26 0.92
CA LEU A 92 2.83 4.39 0.03
C LEU A 92 3.21 3.07 0.72
N LEU A 93 3.71 3.15 1.95
CA LEU A 93 4.06 1.98 2.74
C LEU A 93 2.83 1.14 3.07
N HIS A 94 1.74 1.78 3.50
CA HIS A 94 0.49 1.10 3.84
C HIS A 94 -0.11 0.32 2.67
N VAL A 95 -0.16 0.92 1.46
CA VAL A 95 -0.64 0.24 0.25
C VAL A 95 0.26 -0.95 -0.09
N LEU A 96 1.57 -0.77 0.00
CA LEU A 96 2.55 -1.82 -0.31
C LEU A 96 2.48 -2.99 0.70
N GLU A 97 2.37 -2.70 1.99
CA GLU A 97 2.19 -3.72 3.03
C GLU A 97 0.89 -4.49 2.86
N THR A 98 -0.19 -3.79 2.54
CA THR A 98 -1.49 -4.42 2.27
C THR A 98 -1.44 -5.29 1.02
N PHE A 99 -0.76 -4.84 -0.04
CA PHE A 99 -0.51 -5.66 -1.23
C PHE A 99 0.22 -6.97 -0.89
N TYR A 100 1.28 -6.90 -0.08
CA TYR A 100 1.99 -8.12 0.35
C TYR A 100 1.10 -9.05 1.20
N LYS A 101 0.25 -8.50 2.08
CA LYS A 101 -0.74 -9.29 2.82
C LYS A 101 -1.75 -9.97 1.91
N LEU A 102 -2.23 -9.28 0.87
CA LEU A 102 -3.15 -9.86 -0.12
C LEU A 102 -2.47 -10.93 -1.00
N LEU A 103 -1.15 -10.87 -1.15
CA LEU A 103 -0.37 -11.88 -1.86
C LEU A 103 -0.10 -13.15 -1.00
N HIS A 104 -0.13 -13.02 0.33
CA HIS A 104 0.18 -14.09 1.29
C HIS A 104 -0.62 -15.38 1.06
N PRO A 105 -1.94 -15.36 0.78
CA PRO A 105 -2.71 -16.58 0.54
C PRO A 105 -2.29 -17.35 -0.72
N VAL A 106 -1.62 -16.68 -1.67
CA VAL A 106 -1.15 -17.26 -2.94
C VAL A 106 0.33 -17.67 -2.88
N MET A 107 1.14 -16.92 -2.13
CA MET A 107 2.58 -17.14 -1.98
C MET A 107 3.02 -17.04 -0.51
N PRO A 108 2.80 -18.08 0.31
CA PRO A 108 3.10 -18.05 1.75
C PRO A 108 4.60 -17.89 2.08
N PHE A 109 5.51 -18.23 1.16
CA PHE A 109 6.96 -18.25 1.44
C PHE A 109 7.68 -16.89 1.29
N ILE A 110 7.06 -15.86 0.71
CA ILE A 110 7.71 -14.53 0.54
C ILE A 110 7.40 -13.58 1.71
N THR A 111 6.30 -13.82 2.42
CA THR A 111 5.80 -12.97 3.51
C THR A 111 6.35 -13.33 4.89
N GLU A 112 6.81 -14.56 5.08
CA GLU A 112 7.31 -15.08 6.36
C GLU A 112 8.54 -14.31 6.90
N LYS A 113 9.28 -13.61 6.04
CA LYS A 113 10.50 -12.89 6.45
C LYS A 113 10.24 -11.62 7.28
N ARG A 114 9.01 -11.07 7.28
CA ARG A 114 8.67 -9.89 8.11
C ARG A 114 8.13 -10.23 9.50
N GLU A 115 7.57 -11.42 9.70
CA GLU A 115 6.97 -11.79 11.00
C GLU A 115 8.03 -12.01 12.09
N TYR A 116 9.25 -12.42 11.74
CA TYR A 116 10.32 -12.65 12.73
C TYR A 116 10.93 -11.39 13.36
N HIS A 117 10.62 -10.17 12.87
CA HIS A 117 11.21 -8.92 13.40
C HIS A 117 10.24 -8.04 14.20
N ASN A 118 9.07 -8.56 14.61
CA ASN A 118 8.17 -7.83 15.50
C ASN A 118 8.17 -8.46 16.91
N PRO A 119 8.96 -7.95 17.88
CA PRO A 119 9.11 -8.55 19.20
C PRO A 119 7.97 -8.18 20.19
N PHE A 120 6.73 -8.05 19.72
CA PHE A 120 5.57 -7.80 20.60
C PHE A 120 4.42 -8.79 20.36
N LEU A 121 4.76 -10.08 20.33
CA LEU A 121 3.95 -11.15 20.92
C LEU A 121 4.79 -11.85 21.99
#